data_AF-A0A7S2I0A2-F1
#
_entry.id   AF-A0A7S2I0A2-F1
#
_cell.length_a   1.000
_cell.length_b   1.000
_cell.length_c   1.000
_cell.angle_alpha   90.00
_cell.angle_beta   90.00
_cell.angle_gamma   90.00
#
_symmetry.space_group_name_H-M   'P 1'
#
loop_
_entity.id
_entity.type
_entity.pdbx_description
1 polymer ?
#
loop_
_entity_poly.entity_id
_entity_poly.type
_entity_poly.pdbx_seq_one_letter_code
_entity_poly.pdbx_strand_id
1 'polypeptide(L)'
;ACNDPSELSLILSKLEQIKASYPKPVSMADLIVLGGCAAIEKASSSSSSSSSSSSIQVPFTPGRTDATQNNTDIKSFAVLEPKNDAFRNIKGTSTHELVDRAHFLSLSAPEMTVLIGGLRVLGANVSSSSNVGVLTDRVGVLTNDFFVNLMDCTDN
;
A
#
# COMPACT_ATOMS: atom_id res chain seq x y z
N ALA A 1 5.11 -7.11 -13.70
CA ALA A 1 4.01 -6.13 -13.80
C ALA A 1 3.86 -5.47 -12.44
N CYS A 2 3.41 -4.21 -12.36
CA CYS A 2 3.26 -3.52 -11.08
C CYS A 2 2.41 -4.35 -10.09
N ASN A 3 1.28 -4.90 -10.52
CA ASN A 3 0.31 -5.55 -9.64
C ASN A 3 0.51 -7.05 -9.40
N ASP A 4 1.70 -7.61 -9.68
CA ASP A 4 2.07 -9.02 -9.43
C ASP A 4 0.89 -10.02 -9.58
N PRO A 5 0.48 -10.36 -10.82
CA PRO A 5 -0.81 -11.03 -11.09
C PRO A 5 -1.05 -12.33 -10.32
N SER A 6 0.01 -13.11 -10.09
CA SER A 6 -0.06 -14.36 -9.33
C SER A 6 -0.44 -14.12 -7.87
N GLU A 7 0.18 -13.14 -7.22
CA GLU A 7 -0.12 -12.78 -5.83
C GLU A 7 -1.52 -12.14 -5.71
N LEU A 8 -1.84 -11.23 -6.63
CA LEU A 8 -3.14 -10.57 -6.67
C LEU A 8 -4.29 -11.58 -6.79
N SER A 9 -4.14 -12.62 -7.62
CA SER A 9 -5.17 -13.65 -7.79
C SER A 9 -5.53 -14.35 -6.47
N LEU A 10 -4.51 -14.66 -5.66
CA LEU A 10 -4.69 -15.30 -4.35
C LEU A 10 -5.44 -14.38 -3.38
N ILE A 11 -5.08 -13.10 -3.35
CA ILE A 11 -5.71 -12.10 -2.48
C ILE A 11 -7.18 -11.90 -2.88
N LEU A 12 -7.47 -11.75 -4.17
CA LEU A 12 -8.84 -11.58 -4.65
C LEU A 12 -9.70 -12.81 -4.32
N SER A 13 -9.20 -14.03 -4.50
CA SER A 13 -9.94 -15.23 -4.08
C SER A 13 -10.24 -15.26 -2.58
N LYS A 14 -9.35 -14.73 -1.73
CA LYS A 14 -9.62 -14.63 -0.28
C LYS A 14 -10.67 -13.57 0.05
N LEU A 15 -10.61 -12.41 -0.61
CA LEU A 15 -11.63 -11.37 -0.44
C LEU A 15 -13.00 -11.81 -0.95
N GLU A 16 -13.07 -12.61 -2.02
CA GLU A 16 -14.31 -13.23 -2.50
C GLU A 16 -14.92 -14.18 -1.46
N GLN A 17 -14.10 -15.00 -0.81
CA GLN A 17 -14.55 -15.89 0.28
C GLN A 17 -15.13 -15.09 1.46
N ILE A 18 -14.49 -13.98 1.82
CA ILE A 18 -14.98 -13.07 2.86
C ILE A 18 -16.30 -12.42 2.44
N LYS A 19 -16.38 -11.91 1.19
CA LYS A 19 -17.61 -11.33 0.62
C LYS A 19 -18.77 -12.31 0.66
N ALA A 20 -18.54 -13.57 0.29
CA ALA A 20 -19.56 -14.62 0.27
C ALA A 20 -20.03 -15.02 1.68
N SER A 21 -19.15 -14.93 2.68
CA SER A 21 -19.48 -15.27 4.08
C SER A 21 -20.14 -14.11 4.83
N TYR A 22 -20.09 -12.90 4.29
CA TYR A 22 -20.59 -11.71 4.97
C TYR A 22 -22.12 -11.57 4.82
N PRO A 23 -22.88 -11.35 5.90
CA PRO A 23 -24.34 -11.38 5.86
C PRO A 23 -24.99 -10.19 5.16
N LYS A 24 -24.23 -9.12 4.87
CA LYS A 24 -24.72 -7.91 4.20
C LYS A 24 -24.04 -7.76 2.84
N PRO A 25 -24.73 -7.18 1.84
CA PRO A 25 -24.10 -6.89 0.57
C PRO A 25 -22.95 -5.89 0.80
N VAL A 26 -21.75 -6.28 0.39
CA VAL A 26 -20.55 -5.44 0.37
C VAL A 26 -19.88 -5.60 -0.99
N SER A 27 -19.39 -4.49 -1.56
CA SER A 27 -18.67 -4.55 -2.84
C SER A 27 -17.26 -5.08 -2.64
N MET A 28 -16.71 -5.68 -3.68
CA MET A 28 -15.30 -6.07 -3.71
C MET A 28 -14.40 -4.84 -3.58
N ALA A 29 -14.78 -3.75 -4.25
CA ALA A 29 -14.08 -2.47 -4.17
C ALA A 29 -13.97 -1.93 -2.72
N ASP A 30 -15.03 -2.02 -1.93
CA ASP A 30 -14.98 -1.62 -0.51
C ASP A 30 -14.17 -2.61 0.33
N LEU A 31 -14.25 -3.91 0.07
CA LEU A 31 -13.45 -4.92 0.79
C LEU A 31 -11.95 -4.75 0.58
N ILE A 32 -11.50 -4.39 -0.63
CA ILE A 32 -10.09 -4.12 -0.92
C ILE A 32 -9.57 -2.95 -0.06
N VAL A 33 -10.33 -1.85 0.00
CA VAL A 33 -9.94 -0.67 0.78
C VAL A 33 -10.01 -0.97 2.29
N LEU A 34 -11.09 -1.62 2.74
CA LEU A 34 -11.27 -1.99 4.14
C LEU A 34 -10.18 -2.96 4.63
N GLY A 35 -9.75 -3.91 3.78
CA GLY A 35 -8.63 -4.80 4.07
C GLY A 35 -7.32 -4.04 4.27
N GLY A 36 -7.06 -3.02 3.45
CA GLY A 36 -5.92 -2.12 3.63
C GLY A 36 -5.99 -1.33 4.94
N CYS A 37 -7.16 -0.75 5.27
CA CYS A 37 -7.38 -0.07 6.54
C CYS A 37 -7.09 -0.99 7.73
N ALA A 38 -7.69 -2.18 7.75
CA ALA A 38 -7.51 -3.15 8.82
C ALA A 38 -6.05 -3.62 8.97
N ALA A 39 -5.32 -3.77 7.84
CA ALA A 39 -3.90 -4.10 7.87
C ALA A 39 -3.06 -3.00 8.51
N ILE A 40 -3.34 -1.72 8.21
CA ILE A 40 -2.66 -0.57 8.81
C ILE A 40 -2.95 -0.48 10.31
N GLU A 41 -4.21 -0.64 10.73
CA GLU A 41 -4.59 -0.65 12.15
C GLU A 41 -3.89 -1.78 12.92
N LYS A 42 -3.79 -2.97 12.31
CA LYS A 42 -3.05 -4.10 12.88
C LYS A 42 -1.56 -3.82 12.99
N ALA A 43 -0.95 -3.25 11.94
CA ALA A 43 0.47 -2.91 11.94
C ALA A 43 0.82 -1.83 12.96
N SER A 44 -0.08 -0.86 13.16
CA SER A 44 0.04 0.17 14.20
C SER A 44 -0.16 -0.40 15.60
N SER A 45 -1.06 -1.36 15.78
CA SER A 45 -1.29 -1.97 17.10
C SER A 45 -0.14 -2.89 17.52
N SER A 46 0.64 -3.39 16.56
CA SER A 46 1.79 -4.25 16.83
C SER A 46 3.05 -3.48 17.23
N SER A 47 3.07 -2.15 17.05
CA SER A 47 4.21 -1.29 17.41
C SER A 47 4.17 -0.78 18.85
N SER A 48 3.05 -0.93 19.55
CA SER A 48 2.76 -0.31 20.86
C SER A 48 3.34 -1.04 22.08
N SER A 49 4.54 -1.62 21.94
CA SER A 49 5.30 -2.20 23.07
C SER A 49 5.87 -1.13 24.03
N SER A 50 5.76 0.16 23.70
CA SER A 50 6.30 1.29 24.48
C SER A 50 5.25 2.39 24.66
N SER A 51 4.60 2.41 25.83
CA SER A 51 4.01 3.54 26.59
C SER A 51 3.09 4.60 25.91
N SER A 52 2.78 4.54 24.63
CA SER A 52 1.81 5.45 23.98
C SER A 52 0.86 4.65 23.09
N SER A 53 0.02 3.85 23.76
CA SER A 53 -0.99 2.99 23.14
C SER A 53 -2.20 3.82 22.67
N SER A 54 -2.03 4.52 21.56
CA SER A 54 -3.15 5.05 20.79
C SER A 54 -3.45 4.04 19.69
N SER A 55 -4.52 3.24 19.82
CA SER A 55 -5.01 2.44 18.70
C SER A 55 -5.43 3.40 17.58
N ILE A 56 -4.67 3.46 16.51
CA ILE A 56 -5.01 4.30 15.35
C ILE A 56 -6.22 3.65 14.68
N GLN A 57 -7.29 4.43 14.52
CA GLN A 57 -8.46 4.04 13.73
C GLN A 57 -8.33 4.70 12.36
N VAL A 58 -8.31 3.90 11.30
CA VAL A 58 -8.21 4.39 9.92
C VAL A 58 -9.62 4.70 9.43
N PRO A 59 -9.90 5.95 8.99
CA PRO A 59 -11.22 6.30 8.52
C PRO A 59 -11.59 5.51 7.26
N PHE A 60 -12.78 4.93 7.25
CA PHE A 60 -13.32 4.18 6.11
C PHE A 60 -14.70 4.71 5.74
N THR A 61 -14.86 5.13 4.49
CA THR A 61 -16.13 5.56 3.91
C THR A 61 -16.61 4.50 2.92
N PRO A 62 -17.72 3.78 3.21
CA PRO A 62 -18.30 2.80 2.28
C PRO A 62 -19.03 3.49 1.12
N GLY A 63 -19.31 2.73 0.07
CA GLY A 63 -20.13 3.18 -1.06
C GLY A 63 -19.49 2.92 -2.43
N ARG A 64 -18.31 2.29 -2.49
CA ARG A 64 -17.75 1.87 -3.78
C ARG A 64 -18.59 0.72 -4.34
N THR A 65 -18.64 0.63 -5.66
CA THR A 65 -19.40 -0.40 -6.38
C THR A 65 -18.49 -1.17 -7.33
N ASP A 66 -18.84 -2.42 -7.59
CA ASP A 66 -18.09 -3.26 -8.52
C ASP A 66 -18.53 -2.97 -9.96
N ALA A 67 -17.62 -2.41 -10.77
CA ALA A 67 -17.85 -2.20 -12.20
C ALA A 67 -17.82 -3.53 -12.96
N THR A 68 -18.67 -3.68 -13.97
CA THR A 68 -18.62 -4.86 -14.86
C THR A 68 -17.57 -4.67 -15.96
N GLN A 69 -17.14 -5.77 -16.58
CA GLN A 69 -16.24 -5.69 -17.74
C GLN A 69 -16.83 -4.84 -18.88
N ASN A 70 -18.16 -4.86 -19.05
CA ASN A 70 -18.86 -4.04 -20.05
C ASN A 70 -18.79 -2.53 -19.74
N ASN A 71 -18.55 -2.16 -18.47
CA ASN A 71 -18.32 -0.77 -18.08
C ASN A 71 -16.84 -0.36 -18.19
N THR A 72 -15.97 -1.24 -18.68
CA THR A 72 -14.51 -1.05 -18.65
C THR A 72 -13.92 -1.20 -20.06
N ASP A 73 -13.48 -0.08 -20.65
CA ASP A 73 -12.72 -0.12 -21.91
C ASP A 73 -11.23 -0.40 -21.64
N ILE A 74 -10.81 -1.64 -21.93
CA ILE A 74 -9.44 -2.12 -21.72
C ILE A 74 -8.40 -1.21 -22.37
N LYS A 75 -8.67 -0.69 -23.58
CA LYS A 75 -7.70 0.15 -24.30
C LYS A 75 -7.50 1.48 -23.60
N SER A 76 -8.58 2.05 -23.09
CA SER A 76 -8.53 3.30 -22.31
C SER A 76 -7.82 3.12 -20.97
N PHE A 77 -7.91 1.95 -20.33
CA PHE A 77 -7.21 1.68 -19.07
C PHE A 77 -5.71 1.36 -19.24
N ALA A 78 -5.26 0.95 -20.43
CA ALA A 78 -3.86 0.61 -20.68
C ALA A 78 -2.89 1.79 -20.41
N VAL A 79 -3.34 3.04 -20.59
CA VAL A 79 -2.52 4.23 -20.31
C VAL A 79 -2.33 4.49 -18.81
N LEU A 80 -3.16 3.87 -17.96
CA LEU A 80 -3.09 4.00 -16.51
C LEU A 80 -2.15 2.97 -15.87
N GLU A 81 -1.57 2.04 -16.66
CA GLU A 81 -0.58 1.10 -16.15
C GLU A 81 0.70 1.86 -15.75
N PRO A 82 1.05 1.89 -14.46
CA PRO A 82 2.26 2.57 -14.03
C PRO A 82 3.48 1.77 -14.49
N LYS A 83 4.30 2.38 -15.35
CA LYS A 83 5.60 1.82 -15.75
C LYS A 83 6.57 1.78 -14.57
N ASN A 84 6.50 2.82 -13.73
CA ASN A 84 7.31 3.03 -12.55
C ASN A 84 6.39 3.46 -11.41
N ASP A 85 6.59 2.88 -10.23
CA ASP A 85 5.87 3.21 -9.01
C ASP A 85 6.85 3.14 -7.84
N ALA A 86 7.29 4.31 -7.40
CA ALA A 86 8.25 4.42 -6.32
C ALA A 86 7.65 4.02 -4.96
N PHE A 87 6.33 4.15 -4.78
CA PHE A 87 5.67 3.76 -3.52
C PHE A 87 5.77 2.24 -3.32
N ARG A 88 5.68 1.46 -4.40
CA ARG A 88 5.91 0.00 -4.41
C ARG A 88 7.32 -0.43 -4.82
N ASN A 89 8.23 0.52 -4.94
CA ASN A 89 9.64 0.29 -5.23
C ASN A 89 9.92 -0.49 -6.53
N ILE A 90 9.20 -0.18 -7.61
CA ILE A 90 9.46 -0.82 -8.91
C ILE A 90 10.86 -0.44 -9.40
N LYS A 91 11.67 -1.45 -9.76
CA LYS A 91 13.05 -1.25 -10.24
C LYS A 91 13.07 -0.35 -11.47
N GLY A 92 13.99 0.61 -11.48
CA GLY A 92 14.15 1.56 -12.58
C GLY A 92 13.38 2.88 -12.40
N THR A 93 12.66 3.04 -11.29
CA THR A 93 12.00 4.31 -10.97
C THR A 93 13.02 5.40 -10.62
N SER A 94 13.02 6.48 -11.38
CA SER A 94 13.83 7.68 -11.11
C SER A 94 13.18 8.57 -10.05
N THR A 95 13.97 9.49 -9.46
CA THR A 95 13.44 10.49 -8.51
C THR A 95 12.40 11.41 -9.14
N HIS A 96 12.56 11.74 -10.42
CA HIS A 96 11.58 12.54 -11.16
C HIS A 96 10.23 11.81 -11.28
N GLU A 97 10.23 10.52 -11.60
CA GLU A 97 9.00 9.71 -11.72
C GLU A 97 8.30 9.51 -10.37
N LEU A 98 9.06 9.47 -9.27
CA LEU A 98 8.50 9.50 -7.92
C LEU A 98 7.72 10.79 -7.65
N VAL A 99 8.30 11.94 -8.01
CA VAL A 99 7.65 13.25 -7.83
C VAL A 99 6.44 13.39 -8.74
N ASP A 100 6.56 12.95 -10.00
CA ASP A 100 5.45 12.97 -10.97
C ASP A 100 4.29 12.07 -10.52
N ARG A 101 4.59 10.88 -9.99
CA ARG A 101 3.60 9.99 -9.41
C ARG A 101 2.91 10.61 -8.19
N ALA A 102 3.67 11.25 -7.30
CA ALA A 102 3.11 11.95 -6.15
C ALA A 102 2.21 13.12 -6.57
N HIS A 103 2.59 13.83 -7.65
CA HIS A 103 1.77 14.90 -8.23
C HIS A 103 0.43 14.37 -8.75
N PHE A 104 0.40 13.26 -9.49
CA PHE A 104 -0.85 12.63 -9.94
C PHE A 104 -1.74 12.11 -8.80
N LEU A 105 -1.16 11.82 -7.65
CA LEU A 105 -1.87 11.43 -6.43
C LEU A 105 -2.25 12.63 -5.55
N SER A 106 -1.97 13.87 -6.00
CA SER A 106 -2.20 15.12 -5.26
C SER A 106 -1.53 15.15 -3.88
N LEU A 107 -0.36 14.54 -3.76
CA LEU A 107 0.40 14.46 -2.51
C LEU A 107 1.34 15.65 -2.36
N SER A 108 1.40 16.23 -1.18
CA SER A 108 2.45 17.14 -0.76
C SER A 108 3.77 16.40 -0.47
N ALA A 109 4.88 17.14 -0.41
CA ALA A 109 6.19 16.55 -0.11
C ALA A 109 6.21 15.80 1.25
N PRO A 110 5.63 16.33 2.35
CA PRO A 110 5.53 15.58 3.60
C PRO A 110 4.70 14.30 3.47
N GLU A 111 3.55 14.34 2.79
CA GLU A 111 2.67 13.17 2.60
C GLU A 111 3.35 12.07 1.79
N MET A 112 4.01 12.45 0.69
CA MET A 112 4.83 11.53 -0.10
C MET A 112 5.92 10.88 0.75
N THR A 113 6.60 11.67 1.59
CA THR A 113 7.71 11.20 2.43
C THR A 113 7.24 10.16 3.45
N VAL A 114 6.19 10.46 4.21
CA VAL A 114 5.66 9.52 5.22
C VAL A 114 5.09 8.25 4.59
N LEU A 115 4.48 8.36 3.39
CA LEU A 115 3.99 7.20 2.65
C LEU A 115 5.12 6.28 2.22
N ILE A 116 6.22 6.82 1.70
CA ILE A 116 7.38 6.00 1.30
C ILE A 116 7.93 5.25 2.52
N GLY A 117 8.21 5.95 3.63
CA GLY A 117 8.77 5.31 4.82
C GLY A 117 7.85 4.25 5.42
N GLY A 118 6.55 4.56 5.53
CA GLY A 118 5.54 3.62 6.03
C GLY A 118 5.40 2.38 5.14
N LEU A 119 5.30 2.55 3.82
CA LEU A 119 5.15 1.43 2.89
C LEU A 119 6.38 0.53 2.86
N ARG A 120 7.59 1.07 3.08
CA ARG A 120 8.81 0.27 3.20
C ARG A 120 8.80 -0.62 4.43
N VAL A 121 8.46 -0.09 5.61
CA VAL A 121 8.42 -0.90 6.85
C VAL A 121 7.27 -1.91 6.85
N LEU A 122 6.18 -1.60 6.15
CA LEU A 122 5.07 -2.54 5.94
C LEU A 122 5.38 -3.62 4.90
N GLY A 123 6.48 -3.49 4.15
CA GLY A 123 6.86 -4.46 3.12
C GLY A 123 5.99 -4.41 1.86
N ALA A 124 5.38 -3.26 1.53
CA ALA A 124 4.48 -3.10 0.38
C ALA A 124 5.20 -2.97 -0.98
N ASN A 125 6.43 -3.49 -1.07
CA ASN A 125 7.22 -3.49 -2.30
C ASN A 125 6.70 -4.55 -3.29
N VAL A 126 6.98 -4.36 -4.58
CA VAL A 126 6.77 -5.44 -5.56
C VAL A 126 7.67 -6.63 -5.27
N SER A 127 7.23 -7.83 -5.64
CA SER A 127 7.95 -9.08 -5.37
C SER A 127 9.40 -9.08 -5.88
N SER A 128 9.67 -8.36 -6.98
CA SER A 128 11.01 -8.26 -7.58
C SER A 128 12.01 -7.38 -6.80
N SER A 129 11.54 -6.58 -5.85
CA SER A 129 12.35 -5.66 -5.03
C SER A 129 11.97 -5.70 -3.55
N SER A 130 11.46 -6.84 -3.09
CA SER A 130 10.89 -7.04 -1.76
C SER A 130 11.79 -6.57 -0.61
N ASN A 131 13.11 -6.71 -0.74
CA ASN A 131 14.07 -6.35 0.30
C ASN A 131 14.70 -4.95 0.13
N VAL A 132 14.45 -4.26 -0.99
CA VAL A 132 15.14 -3.01 -1.31
C VAL A 132 14.53 -1.86 -0.51
N GLY A 133 15.35 -1.14 0.26
CA GLY A 133 14.91 0.01 1.05
C GLY A 133 14.01 -0.34 2.24
N VAL A 134 13.89 -1.62 2.61
CA VAL A 134 13.18 -2.07 3.82
C VAL A 134 14.16 -1.96 4.98
N LEU A 135 14.27 -0.77 5.55
CA LEU A 135 15.21 -0.46 6.63
C LEU A 135 14.53 -0.69 7.99
N THR A 136 14.18 -1.94 8.29
CA THR A 136 13.63 -2.37 9.60
C THR A 136 13.84 -3.88 9.79
N ASP A 137 14.02 -4.29 11.05
CA ASP A 137 14.04 -5.71 11.43
C ASP A 137 12.63 -6.26 11.74
N ARG A 138 11.61 -5.40 11.75
CA ARG A 138 10.23 -5.73 12.15
C ARG A 138 9.25 -5.43 11.02
N VAL A 139 9.44 -6.09 9.88
CA VAL A 139 8.57 -5.92 8.71
C VAL A 139 7.10 -6.21 9.08
N GLY A 140 6.21 -5.33 8.65
CA GLY A 140 4.77 -5.41 8.95
C GLY A 140 4.37 -4.70 10.25
N VAL A 141 5.30 -4.07 10.95
CA VAL A 141 5.05 -3.20 12.12
C VAL A 141 5.21 -1.75 11.69
N LEU A 142 4.22 -0.91 11.96
CA LEU A 142 4.24 0.49 11.51
C LEU A 142 5.08 1.34 12.49
N THR A 143 6.30 1.68 12.06
CA THR A 143 7.31 2.41 12.84
C THR A 143 8.01 3.47 11.97
N ASN A 144 8.82 4.32 12.59
CA ASN A 144 9.68 5.28 11.88
C ASN A 144 11.07 4.72 11.57
N ASP A 145 11.27 3.39 11.68
CA ASP A 145 12.58 2.72 11.51
C ASP A 145 13.24 3.09 10.16
N PHE A 146 12.44 3.26 9.10
CA PHE A 146 12.94 3.69 7.80
C PHE A 146 13.74 4.99 7.87
N PHE A 147 13.24 6.00 8.59
CA PHE A 147 13.89 7.31 8.67
C PHE A 147 15.08 7.30 9.63
N VAL A 148 14.97 6.56 10.73
CA VAL A 148 16.06 6.41 11.71
C VAL A 148 17.28 5.80 11.03
N ASN A 149 17.08 4.66 10.35
CA ASN A 149 18.16 3.94 9.69
C ASN A 149 18.67 4.67 8.44
N LEU A 150 17.82 5.41 7.72
CA LEU A 150 18.25 6.21 6.58
C LEU A 150 19.21 7.33 6.99
N MET A 151 18.96 7.99 8.13
CA MET A 151 19.82 9.06 8.64
C MET A 151 21.12 8.50 9.22
N ASP A 152 21.08 7.35 9.89
CA ASP A 152 22.27 6.67 10.42
C ASP A 152 23.24 6.25 9.29
N CYS A 153 22.71 5.83 8.14
CA CYS A 153 23.52 5.53 6.95
C CYS A 153 24.17 6.77 6.30
N THR A 154 23.73 7.99 6.61
CA THR A 154 24.29 9.23 6.02
C THR A 154 25.38 9.88 6.88
N ASP A 155 25.55 9.45 8.13
CA ASP A 155 26.56 9.98 9.07
C ASP A 155 27.90 9.19 9.06
N ASN A 156 28.09 8.27 8.10
CA ASN A 156 29.36 7.53 7.83
C ASN A 156 29.92 7.86 6.44
#